data_AF-A0A9D4F3Y6-F1
#
_entry.id   AF-A0A9D4F3Y6-F1
#
_cell.length_a   1.000
_cell.length_b   1.000
_cell.length_c   1.000
_cell.angle_alpha   90.00
_cell.angle_beta   90.00
_cell.angle_gamma   90.00
#
_symmetry.space_group_name_H-M   'P 1'
#
loop_
_entity.id
_entity.type
_entity.pdbx_description
1 polymer ?
#
loop_
_entity_poly.entity_id
_entity_poly.type
_entity_poly.pdbx_seq_one_letter_code
_entity_poly.pdbx_strand_id
1 'polypeptide(L)'
;MIHCLADCTDLGKIIIGELQHDVDPNKIVSIEEKSEYNVQTLTDMNKSWITGIYGTSNGDLVIADFNNKCVKLLNHAYKVIDQVQLSNSPWCICNISSVEIAVTVSTPLADALNGVHLLRVDDGKIIRKQVLKLNHFCCGIAHIDAHLFVTSSNALYEYTMDGRLVKKLYEDNSEKYKVVGVGVSPGGKRIYLTYNSNGKLLTLTRDGKVTATLKDPAFKPYFPTANIHVATSGQLFVFGHKAIRQVDIVGNTILNTISVDIPYPASVFFNEETRRLLVGFLGHNIIEFQTKTVPTC
;
A
#
# COMPACT_ATOMS: atom_id res chain seq x y z
N MET A 1 56.39 35.52 13.62
CA MET A 1 56.83 35.63 12.22
C MET A 1 56.46 34.31 11.54
N ILE A 2 55.63 34.39 10.49
CA ILE A 2 55.29 33.34 9.51
C ILE A 2 54.28 32.24 9.94
N HIS A 3 53.27 32.15 9.07
CA HIS A 3 52.18 31.19 8.91
C HIS A 3 52.57 29.70 8.98
N CYS A 4 51.59 28.84 9.31
CA CYS A 4 51.12 27.85 8.34
C CYS A 4 49.71 27.33 8.68
N LEU A 5 48.84 27.42 7.66
CA LEU A 5 47.61 26.63 7.52
C LEU A 5 48.00 25.15 7.37
N ALA A 6 47.25 24.26 8.03
CA ALA A 6 47.25 22.84 7.69
C ALA A 6 45.83 22.30 7.84
N ASP A 7 45.22 22.08 6.68
CA ASP A 7 44.23 21.05 6.32
C ASP A 7 43.50 20.31 7.44
N CYS A 8 42.23 20.66 7.60
CA CYS A 8 41.24 19.82 8.27
C CYS A 8 40.45 19.05 7.20
N THR A 9 41.06 18.03 6.60
CA THR A 9 40.37 17.03 5.78
C THR A 9 40.49 15.67 6.44
N ASP A 10 39.56 15.38 7.35
CA ASP A 10 39.09 14.02 7.57
C ASP A 10 37.71 14.08 8.27
N LEU A 11 36.70 14.45 7.48
CA LEU A 11 35.31 14.18 7.85
C LEU A 11 35.15 12.67 7.75
N GLY A 12 35.19 12.03 8.92
CA GLY A 12 34.91 10.62 9.09
C GLY A 12 33.68 10.22 8.29
N LYS A 13 33.84 9.17 7.49
CA LYS A 13 32.73 8.43 6.89
C LYS A 13 31.75 8.11 8.01
N ILE A 14 30.65 8.84 8.06
CA ILE A 14 29.43 8.38 8.74
C ILE A 14 28.96 7.20 7.89
N ILE A 15 29.41 6.01 8.26
CA ILE A 15 28.76 4.77 7.85
C ILE A 15 27.41 4.82 8.56
N ILE A 16 26.39 5.28 7.86
CA ILE A 16 25.00 4.98 8.22
C ILE A 16 24.90 3.47 8.01
N GLY A 17 25.21 2.72 9.07
CA GLY A 17 24.96 1.29 9.09
C GLY A 17 23.48 1.10 8.91
N GLU A 18 23.06 0.66 7.73
CA GLU A 18 21.81 -0.10 7.62
C GLU A 18 21.94 -1.24 8.64
N LEU A 19 21.21 -1.14 9.74
CA LEU A 19 20.84 -2.32 10.51
C LEU A 19 19.98 -3.16 9.57
N GLN A 20 20.64 -3.92 8.68
CA GLN A 20 20.05 -5.08 8.05
C GLN A 20 19.82 -6.07 9.18
N HIS A 21 18.70 -5.91 9.88
CA HIS A 21 18.09 -7.06 10.50
C HIS A 21 17.91 -8.08 9.39
N ASP A 22 18.59 -9.21 9.51
CA ASP A 22 18.51 -10.37 8.63
C ASP A 22 17.10 -10.99 8.77
N VAL A 23 16.10 -10.25 8.33
CA VAL A 23 14.70 -10.65 8.37
C VAL A 23 14.47 -11.46 7.12
N ASP A 24 14.29 -12.77 7.29
CA ASP A 24 13.90 -13.65 6.20
C ASP A 24 12.54 -13.19 5.60
N PRO A 25 12.51 -12.71 4.34
CA PRO A 25 11.26 -12.28 3.70
C PRO A 25 10.29 -13.43 3.44
N ASN A 26 10.73 -14.68 3.57
CA ASN A 26 9.90 -15.87 3.37
C ASN A 26 9.42 -16.49 4.69
N LYS A 27 9.70 -15.83 5.81
CA LYS A 27 9.33 -16.30 7.15
C LYS A 27 7.80 -16.37 7.31
N ILE A 28 7.26 -17.55 7.56
CA ILE A 28 5.81 -17.79 7.60
C ILE A 28 5.15 -17.12 8.82
N VAL A 29 4.01 -16.47 8.57
CA VAL A 29 3.19 -15.79 9.58
C VAL A 29 1.90 -16.56 9.83
N SER A 30 1.54 -16.83 11.08
CA SER A 30 0.26 -17.44 11.47
C SER A 30 -0.58 -16.51 12.36
N ILE A 31 -1.91 -16.60 12.28
CA ILE A 31 -2.84 -15.86 13.16
C ILE A 31 -2.92 -16.52 14.54
N GLU A 32 -2.99 -15.70 15.58
CA GLU A 32 -3.30 -16.12 16.95
C GLU A 32 -4.65 -15.60 17.41
N GLU A 33 -4.88 -14.30 17.26
CA GLU A 33 -6.08 -13.64 17.76
C GLU A 33 -6.68 -12.74 16.67
N LYS A 34 -8.00 -12.50 16.79
CA LYS A 34 -8.77 -11.62 15.92
C LYS A 34 -9.49 -10.59 16.78
N SER A 35 -9.31 -9.31 16.43
CA SER A 35 -10.00 -8.17 17.05
C SER A 35 -10.66 -7.31 15.98
N GLU A 36 -11.76 -6.63 16.32
CA GLU A 36 -12.44 -5.70 15.43
C GLU A 36 -12.53 -4.31 16.05
N TYR A 37 -12.27 -3.27 15.24
CA TYR A 37 -12.26 -1.88 15.70
C TYR A 37 -13.16 -1.03 14.82
N ASN A 38 -14.11 -0.33 15.45
CA ASN A 38 -15.03 0.56 14.77
C ASN A 38 -14.32 1.85 14.33
N VAL A 39 -14.49 2.20 13.06
CA VAL A 39 -13.88 3.37 12.40
C VAL A 39 -14.93 4.34 11.87
N GLN A 40 -16.18 4.17 12.28
CA GLN A 40 -17.29 5.04 11.93
C GLN A 40 -17.19 6.37 12.67
N THR A 41 -17.58 7.43 11.98
CA THR A 41 -17.71 8.77 12.58
C THR A 41 -19.16 9.27 12.50
N LEU A 42 -19.47 10.31 13.26
CA LEU A 42 -20.78 10.96 13.21
C LEU A 42 -21.08 11.63 11.86
N THR A 43 -20.06 11.87 11.04
CA THR A 43 -20.19 12.49 9.71
C THR A 43 -20.31 11.47 8.59
N ASP A 44 -20.17 10.17 8.89
CA ASP A 44 -20.29 9.13 7.88
C ASP A 44 -21.76 9.02 7.44
N MET A 45 -21.99 9.17 6.14
CA MET A 45 -23.33 9.04 5.54
C MET A 45 -23.60 7.62 5.03
N ASN A 46 -22.55 6.82 4.85
CA ASN A 46 -22.62 5.48 4.27
C ASN A 46 -21.87 4.49 5.15
N LYS A 47 -22.19 3.20 4.96
CA LYS A 47 -21.35 2.11 5.47
C LYS A 47 -19.94 2.25 4.93
N SER A 48 -18.96 2.30 5.83
CA SER A 48 -17.55 2.45 5.46
C SER A 48 -17.09 1.30 4.55
N TRP A 49 -16.18 1.64 3.64
CA TRP A 49 -15.50 0.65 2.81
C TRP A 49 -14.02 0.97 2.77
N ILE A 50 -13.23 0.20 3.53
CA ILE A 50 -11.83 0.52 3.78
C ILE A 50 -10.94 -0.06 2.68
N THR A 51 -10.59 0.77 1.71
CA THR A 51 -9.90 0.39 0.47
C THR A 51 -8.39 0.58 0.52
N GLY A 52 -7.88 1.31 1.52
CA GLY A 52 -6.46 1.46 1.79
C GLY A 52 -6.22 1.61 3.28
N ILE A 53 -5.13 1.00 3.76
CA ILE A 53 -4.63 1.12 5.14
C ILE A 53 -3.13 1.32 5.06
N TYR A 54 -2.60 2.25 5.85
CA TYR A 54 -1.15 2.41 5.99
C TYR A 54 -0.77 2.91 7.39
N GLY A 55 0.34 2.42 7.93
CA GLY A 55 0.92 2.88 9.20
C GLY A 55 1.89 4.04 9.02
N THR A 56 1.70 5.11 9.77
CA THR A 56 2.64 6.24 9.82
C THR A 56 3.88 5.86 10.64
N SER A 57 4.95 6.67 10.52
CA SER A 57 6.17 6.47 11.31
C SER A 57 5.98 6.65 12.82
N ASN A 58 4.93 7.38 13.23
CA ASN A 58 4.58 7.56 14.64
C ASN A 58 3.67 6.44 15.16
N GLY A 59 3.39 5.41 14.35
CA GLY A 59 2.54 4.27 14.70
C GLY A 59 1.02 4.53 14.68
N ASP A 60 0.59 5.74 14.31
CA ASP A 60 -0.79 6.01 13.90
C ASP A 60 -1.11 5.34 12.57
N LEU A 61 -2.39 5.17 12.26
CA LEU A 61 -2.87 4.55 11.02
C LEU A 61 -3.69 5.52 10.20
N VAL A 62 -3.51 5.46 8.89
CA VAL A 62 -4.32 6.19 7.93
C VAL A 62 -5.13 5.21 7.12
N ILE A 63 -6.43 5.46 6.99
CA ILE A 63 -7.34 4.62 6.22
C ILE A 63 -8.10 5.43 5.16
N ALA A 64 -8.31 4.82 4.00
CA ALA A 64 -9.13 5.35 2.93
C ALA A 64 -10.54 4.76 3.04
N ASP A 65 -11.53 5.63 3.28
CA ASP A 65 -12.95 5.23 3.33
C ASP A 65 -13.62 5.62 2.01
N PHE A 66 -13.76 4.63 1.13
CA PHE A 66 -14.24 4.81 -0.24
C PHE A 66 -15.66 5.38 -0.28
N ASN A 67 -16.57 4.84 0.53
CA ASN A 67 -17.99 5.19 0.50
C ASN A 67 -18.29 6.54 1.15
N ASN A 68 -17.48 6.94 2.13
CA ASN A 68 -17.57 8.26 2.77
C ASN A 68 -16.66 9.30 2.11
N LYS A 69 -15.92 8.92 1.06
CA LYS A 69 -15.03 9.79 0.27
C LYS A 69 -14.05 10.56 1.16
N CYS A 70 -13.49 9.91 2.16
CA CYS A 70 -12.61 10.57 3.12
C CYS A 70 -11.39 9.72 3.46
N VAL A 71 -10.38 10.37 4.02
CA VAL A 71 -9.23 9.72 4.63
C VAL A 71 -9.33 9.99 6.12
N LYS A 72 -9.22 8.95 6.94
CA LYS A 72 -9.31 9.01 8.40
C LYS A 72 -7.96 8.69 9.02
N LEU A 73 -7.61 9.41 10.08
CA LEU A 73 -6.44 9.15 10.92
C LEU A 73 -6.90 8.48 12.21
N LEU A 74 -6.27 7.36 12.54
CA LEU A 74 -6.55 6.56 13.72
C LEU A 74 -5.31 6.56 14.61
N ASN A 75 -5.52 6.69 15.91
CA ASN A 75 -4.44 6.52 16.89
C ASN A 75 -4.13 5.04 17.16
N HIS A 76 -3.15 4.77 18.03
CA HIS A 76 -2.77 3.40 18.45
C HIS A 76 -3.90 2.55 19.05
N ALA A 77 -4.98 3.18 19.53
CA ALA A 77 -6.17 2.50 20.04
C ALA A 77 -7.24 2.31 18.94
N TYR A 78 -6.87 2.53 17.67
CA TYR A 78 -7.74 2.47 16.50
C TYR A 78 -8.92 3.46 16.53
N LYS A 79 -8.85 4.51 17.37
CA LYS A 79 -9.87 5.54 17.42
C LYS A 79 -9.60 6.59 16.35
N VAL A 80 -10.62 6.97 15.60
CA VAL A 80 -10.53 8.07 14.64
C VAL A 80 -10.30 9.38 15.39
N ILE A 81 -9.17 10.05 15.12
CA ILE A 81 -8.77 11.31 15.77
C ILE A 81 -8.82 12.52 14.82
N ASP A 82 -8.78 12.27 13.51
CA ASP A 82 -8.94 13.31 12.49
C ASP A 82 -9.43 12.70 11.18
N GLN A 83 -9.95 13.54 10.30
CA GLN A 83 -10.36 13.11 8.97
C GLN A 83 -10.33 14.27 7.97
N VAL A 84 -10.11 13.94 6.71
CA VAL A 84 -10.17 14.88 5.61
C VAL A 84 -11.11 14.38 4.51
N GLN A 85 -12.08 15.22 4.15
CA GLN A 85 -12.98 14.93 3.04
C GLN A 85 -12.25 15.00 1.70
N LEU A 86 -12.62 14.19 0.73
CA LEU A 86 -12.09 14.23 -0.64
C LEU A 86 -13.21 14.53 -1.63
N SER A 87 -12.81 14.95 -2.84
CA SER A 87 -13.73 15.24 -3.95
C SER A 87 -14.38 13.97 -4.51
N ASN A 88 -13.69 12.83 -4.42
CA ASN A 88 -14.11 11.54 -4.94
C ASN A 88 -13.65 10.41 -4.01
N SER A 89 -14.00 9.17 -4.36
CA SER A 89 -13.70 8.01 -3.54
C SER A 89 -12.20 7.65 -3.57
N PRO A 90 -11.54 7.53 -2.41
CA PRO A 90 -10.17 7.05 -2.33
C PRO A 90 -10.07 5.54 -2.52
N TRP A 91 -9.02 5.08 -3.19
CA TRP A 91 -8.84 3.67 -3.55
C TRP A 91 -7.66 3.00 -2.84
N CYS A 92 -6.53 3.67 -2.72
CA CYS A 92 -5.31 3.10 -2.13
C CYS A 92 -4.48 4.20 -1.48
N ILE A 93 -3.65 3.82 -0.51
CA ILE A 93 -2.75 4.70 0.21
C ILE A 93 -1.35 4.09 0.13
N CYS A 94 -0.34 4.92 -0.11
CA CYS A 94 1.05 4.55 0.15
C CYS A 94 1.78 5.67 0.90
N ASN A 95 2.89 5.31 1.54
CA ASN A 95 3.77 6.26 2.20
C ASN A 95 4.77 6.89 1.24
N ILE A 96 5.05 8.16 1.47
CA ILE A 96 6.11 8.91 0.77
C ILE A 96 7.29 9.13 1.72
N SER A 97 7.00 9.56 2.95
CA SER A 97 7.98 9.86 3.98
C SER A 97 7.37 9.66 5.37
N SER A 98 8.13 9.96 6.44
CA SER A 98 7.65 9.84 7.82
C SER A 98 6.32 10.57 8.10
N VAL A 99 6.04 11.67 7.38
CA VAL A 99 4.88 12.54 7.58
C VAL A 99 4.05 12.76 6.31
N GLU A 100 4.37 12.11 5.20
CA GLU A 100 3.64 12.29 3.94
C GLU A 100 3.14 10.98 3.35
N ILE A 101 1.93 11.04 2.80
CA ILE A 101 1.26 9.93 2.15
C ILE A 101 0.67 10.37 0.80
N ALA A 102 0.51 9.41 -0.10
CA ALA A 102 -0.20 9.57 -1.35
C ALA A 102 -1.47 8.73 -1.33
N VAL A 103 -2.57 9.29 -1.85
CA VAL A 103 -3.87 8.61 -1.94
C VAL A 103 -4.40 8.71 -3.36
N THR A 104 -4.69 7.58 -3.99
CA THR A 104 -5.40 7.56 -5.27
C THR A 104 -6.87 7.88 -5.06
N VAL A 105 -7.38 8.81 -5.85
CA VAL A 105 -8.77 9.29 -5.77
C VAL A 105 -9.35 9.26 -7.17
N SER A 106 -10.38 8.44 -7.38
CA SER A 106 -10.89 8.19 -8.72
C SER A 106 -12.34 7.74 -8.71
N THR A 107 -13.04 7.99 -9.81
CA THR A 107 -14.36 7.42 -10.10
C THR A 107 -14.41 6.97 -11.56
N PRO A 108 -15.17 5.91 -11.89
CA PRO A 108 -15.30 5.44 -13.27
C PRO A 108 -16.12 6.38 -14.17
N LEU A 109 -16.69 7.46 -13.63
CA LEU A 109 -17.48 8.43 -14.40
C LEU A 109 -16.59 9.24 -15.36
N ALA A 110 -17.10 9.47 -16.57
CA ALA A 110 -16.50 10.40 -17.52
C ALA A 110 -16.42 11.80 -16.90
N ASP A 111 -15.36 12.55 -17.23
CA ASP A 111 -15.08 13.92 -16.76
C ASP A 111 -14.75 14.08 -15.27
N ALA A 112 -14.59 12.97 -14.55
CA ALA A 112 -14.20 13.05 -13.15
C ALA A 112 -12.74 13.47 -12.94
N LEU A 113 -12.53 14.24 -11.87
CA LEU A 113 -11.21 14.56 -11.34
C LEU A 113 -10.58 13.30 -10.74
N ASN A 114 -9.89 12.54 -11.57
CA ASN A 114 -9.02 11.45 -11.16
C ASN A 114 -7.65 12.02 -10.80
N GLY A 115 -7.03 11.50 -9.74
CA GLY A 115 -5.75 12.03 -9.31
C GLY A 115 -5.15 11.34 -8.11
N VAL A 116 -3.95 11.80 -7.77
CA VAL A 116 -3.28 11.44 -6.52
C VAL A 116 -3.31 12.65 -5.59
N HIS A 117 -3.86 12.47 -4.41
CA HIS A 117 -3.85 13.46 -3.34
C HIS A 117 -2.62 13.23 -2.47
N LEU A 118 -1.76 14.24 -2.39
CA LEU A 118 -0.64 14.27 -1.47
C LEU A 118 -1.10 14.91 -0.15
N LEU A 119 -1.00 14.15 0.93
CA LEU A 119 -1.43 14.56 2.26
C LEU A 119 -0.24 14.51 3.22
N ARG A 120 -0.22 15.44 4.17
CA ARG A 120 0.69 15.42 5.33
C ARG A 120 -0.06 14.92 6.54
N VAL A 121 0.54 14.04 7.32
CA VAL A 121 0.08 13.61 8.63
C VAL A 121 1.06 14.11 9.67
N ASP A 122 0.61 15.02 10.52
CA ASP A 122 1.46 15.67 11.51
C ASP A 122 0.61 16.11 12.70
N ASP A 123 1.16 15.99 13.91
CA ASP A 123 0.51 16.37 15.17
C ASP A 123 -0.96 15.90 15.29
N GLY A 124 -1.21 14.63 14.95
CA GLY A 124 -2.55 14.04 15.00
C GLY A 124 -3.55 14.63 14.00
N LYS A 125 -3.09 15.27 12.92
CA LYS A 125 -3.91 15.91 11.88
C LYS A 125 -3.53 15.48 10.47
N ILE A 126 -4.53 15.46 9.57
CA ILE A 126 -4.34 15.27 8.13
C ILE A 126 -4.50 16.61 7.40
N ILE A 127 -3.45 17.02 6.70
CA ILE A 127 -3.38 18.30 5.98
C ILE A 127 -3.24 18.01 4.48
N ARG A 128 -4.09 18.62 3.64
CA ARG A 128 -3.96 18.52 2.18
C ARG A 128 -2.77 19.35 1.70
N LYS A 129 -1.87 18.77 0.89
CA LYS A 129 -0.76 19.50 0.27
C LYS A 129 -1.04 19.84 -1.19
N GLN A 130 -1.26 18.82 -2.01
CA GLN A 130 -1.36 18.96 -3.46
C GLN A 130 -2.25 17.87 -4.05
N VAL A 131 -2.83 18.15 -5.21
CA VAL A 131 -3.51 17.15 -6.04
C VAL A 131 -2.81 17.04 -7.38
N LEU A 132 -2.32 15.85 -7.70
CA LEU A 132 -1.77 15.51 -9.00
C LEU A 132 -2.91 15.02 -9.89
N LYS A 133 -3.30 15.83 -10.89
CA LYS A 133 -4.40 15.48 -11.80
C LYS A 133 -3.94 14.43 -12.80
N LEU A 134 -4.70 13.35 -12.92
CA LEU A 134 -4.47 12.28 -13.87
C LEU A 134 -5.61 12.25 -14.90
N ASN A 135 -5.28 11.94 -16.14
CA ASN A 135 -6.25 11.83 -17.24
C ASN A 135 -6.79 10.41 -17.43
N HIS A 136 -6.56 9.53 -16.45
CA HIS A 136 -7.00 8.14 -16.47
C HIS A 136 -7.52 7.73 -15.09
N PHE A 137 -8.29 6.65 -15.06
CA PHE A 137 -8.70 5.99 -13.81
C PHE A 137 -7.46 5.55 -13.03
N CYS A 138 -7.46 5.69 -11.70
CA CYS A 138 -6.36 5.25 -10.83
C CYS A 138 -6.89 4.50 -9.61
N CYS A 139 -6.22 3.40 -9.24
CA CYS A 139 -6.66 2.54 -8.14
C CYS A 139 -5.54 2.21 -7.15
N GLY A 140 -4.53 1.44 -7.54
CA GLY A 140 -3.36 1.13 -6.73
C GLY A 140 -2.28 2.20 -6.82
N ILE A 141 -1.53 2.37 -5.73
CA ILE A 141 -0.38 3.27 -5.68
C ILE A 141 0.74 2.69 -4.84
N ALA A 142 1.97 2.89 -5.29
CA ALA A 142 3.18 2.64 -4.53
C ALA A 142 4.19 3.77 -4.78
N HIS A 143 5.15 3.92 -3.87
CA HIS A 143 6.18 4.96 -3.94
C HIS A 143 7.56 4.34 -3.70
N ILE A 144 8.54 4.79 -4.48
CA ILE A 144 9.95 4.44 -4.32
C ILE A 144 10.81 5.44 -5.09
N ASP A 145 11.95 5.84 -4.52
CA ASP A 145 12.95 6.74 -5.14
C ASP A 145 12.37 8.05 -5.70
N ALA A 146 11.42 8.68 -4.99
CA ALA A 146 10.72 9.90 -5.44
C ALA A 146 9.89 9.72 -6.74
N HIS A 147 9.47 8.49 -7.02
CA HIS A 147 8.54 8.16 -8.08
C HIS A 147 7.29 7.47 -7.53
N LEU A 148 6.14 7.81 -8.12
CA LEU A 148 4.86 7.18 -7.86
C LEU A 148 4.54 6.16 -8.95
N PHE A 149 4.17 4.96 -8.54
CA PHE A 149 3.73 3.86 -9.39
C PHE A 149 2.23 3.75 -9.24
N VAL A 150 1.49 4.08 -10.28
CA VAL A 150 0.02 4.19 -10.23
C VAL A 150 -0.60 3.24 -11.22
N THR A 151 -1.47 2.34 -10.76
CA THR A 151 -2.22 1.44 -11.64
C THR A 151 -3.50 2.10 -12.14
N SER A 152 -3.84 1.82 -13.40
CA SER A 152 -5.11 2.19 -14.03
C SER A 152 -6.06 1.00 -14.12
N SER A 153 -6.98 0.98 -15.08
CA SER A 153 -7.78 -0.20 -15.37
C SER A 153 -7.01 -1.30 -16.12
N ASN A 154 -5.87 -1.01 -16.74
CA ASN A 154 -5.18 -1.94 -17.66
C ASN A 154 -3.66 -1.75 -17.72
N ALA A 155 -3.12 -0.76 -17.01
CA ALA A 155 -1.72 -0.38 -17.14
C ALA A 155 -1.13 0.06 -15.79
N LEU A 156 0.21 0.08 -15.75
CA LEU A 156 0.99 0.68 -14.69
C LEU A 156 1.72 1.90 -15.26
N TYR A 157 1.60 3.03 -14.59
CA TYR A 157 2.26 4.27 -14.95
C TYR A 157 3.27 4.66 -13.87
N GLU A 158 4.36 5.26 -14.29
CA GLU A 158 5.35 5.89 -13.42
C GLU A 158 5.24 7.40 -13.54
N TYR A 159 5.11 8.07 -12.39
CA TYR A 159 5.02 9.51 -12.27
C TYR A 159 6.13 10.03 -11.37
N THR A 160 6.56 11.27 -11.59
CA THR A 160 7.34 12.03 -10.62
C THR A 160 6.43 12.60 -9.52
N MET A 161 7.01 13.03 -8.40
CA MET A 161 6.25 13.59 -7.26
C MET A 161 5.47 14.88 -7.60
N ASP A 162 5.86 15.61 -8.64
CA ASP A 162 5.13 16.78 -9.15
C ASP A 162 4.02 16.42 -10.17
N GLY A 163 3.83 15.13 -10.46
CA GLY A 163 2.74 14.62 -11.29
C GLY A 163 3.05 14.51 -12.79
N ARG A 164 4.30 14.70 -13.21
CA ARG A 164 4.69 14.48 -14.60
C ARG A 164 4.77 12.98 -14.91
N LEU A 165 4.11 12.56 -15.99
CA LEU A 165 4.23 11.19 -16.48
C LEU A 165 5.65 10.93 -16.96
N VAL A 166 6.31 9.92 -16.41
CA VAL A 166 7.62 9.44 -16.84
C VAL A 166 7.45 8.45 -17.98
N LYS A 167 6.68 7.37 -17.74
CA LYS A 167 6.38 6.36 -18.74
C LYS A 167 5.18 5.49 -18.34
N LYS A 168 4.57 4.84 -19.33
CA LYS A 168 3.70 3.69 -19.13
C LYS A 168 4.59 2.44 -19.05
N LEU A 169 4.73 1.87 -17.86
CA LEU A 169 5.69 0.81 -17.57
C LEU A 169 5.20 -0.57 -18.02
N TYR A 170 3.89 -0.79 -17.93
CA TYR A 170 3.26 -2.05 -18.29
C TYR A 170 1.84 -1.77 -18.79
N GLU A 171 1.36 -2.54 -19.78
CA GLU A 171 -0.01 -2.44 -20.30
C GLU A 171 -0.52 -3.81 -20.76
N ASP A 172 -1.78 -4.09 -20.46
CA ASP A 172 -2.48 -5.30 -20.87
C ASP A 172 -3.90 -4.96 -21.29
N ASN A 173 -4.09 -4.80 -22.60
CA ASN A 173 -5.35 -4.38 -23.22
C ASN A 173 -6.35 -5.51 -23.45
N SER A 174 -6.11 -6.72 -22.91
CA SER A 174 -7.01 -7.84 -23.15
C SER A 174 -8.38 -7.66 -22.48
N GLU A 175 -8.46 -6.87 -21.42
CA GLU A 175 -9.69 -6.66 -20.62
C GLU A 175 -9.60 -5.35 -19.79
N LYS A 176 -10.74 -4.77 -19.43
CA LYS A 176 -10.82 -3.62 -18.50
C LYS A 176 -10.72 -4.09 -17.03
N TYR A 177 -10.19 -3.22 -16.17
CA TYR A 177 -10.02 -3.41 -14.72
C TYR A 177 -9.16 -4.61 -14.35
N LYS A 178 -8.13 -4.87 -15.15
CA LYS A 178 -7.24 -6.00 -15.01
C LYS A 178 -6.19 -5.74 -13.94
N VAL A 179 -5.41 -4.66 -14.07
CA VAL A 179 -4.29 -4.34 -13.17
C VAL A 179 -4.81 -3.44 -12.06
N VAL A 180 -4.90 -3.90 -10.81
CA VAL A 180 -5.58 -3.14 -9.74
C VAL A 180 -4.67 -2.76 -8.58
N GLY A 181 -3.92 -3.69 -8.02
CA GLY A 181 -2.96 -3.42 -6.96
C GLY A 181 -1.54 -3.30 -7.52
N VAL A 182 -0.74 -2.49 -6.83
CA VAL A 182 0.71 -2.41 -7.04
C VAL A 182 1.42 -2.41 -5.70
N GLY A 183 2.48 -3.19 -5.60
CA GLY A 183 3.44 -3.14 -4.51
C GLY A 183 4.85 -3.08 -5.06
N VAL A 184 5.80 -2.57 -4.27
CA VAL A 184 7.21 -2.50 -4.68
C VAL A 184 8.05 -3.13 -3.58
N SER A 185 9.01 -3.98 -3.95
CA SER A 185 9.94 -4.57 -2.99
C SER A 185 10.83 -3.50 -2.35
N PRO A 186 11.37 -3.74 -1.14
CA PRO A 186 12.43 -2.91 -0.59
C PRO A 186 13.55 -2.67 -1.61
N GLY A 187 13.99 -1.42 -1.75
CA GLY A 187 14.99 -1.00 -2.73
C GLY A 187 14.56 -1.05 -4.20
N GLY A 188 13.26 -1.20 -4.52
CA GLY A 188 12.74 -0.97 -5.87
C GLY A 188 13.07 -2.05 -6.92
N LYS A 189 13.69 -3.17 -6.52
CA LYS A 189 14.16 -4.21 -7.46
C LYS A 189 13.01 -4.95 -8.17
N ARG A 190 11.85 -5.08 -7.52
CA ARG A 190 10.67 -5.76 -8.03
C ARG A 190 9.43 -4.90 -7.85
N ILE A 191 8.54 -4.98 -8.83
CA ILE A 191 7.20 -4.40 -8.79
C ILE A 191 6.21 -5.55 -8.92
N TYR A 192 5.25 -5.60 -8.01
CA TYR A 192 4.22 -6.63 -7.98
C TYR A 192 2.91 -6.03 -8.44
N LEU A 193 2.22 -6.71 -9.35
CA LEU A 193 0.91 -6.30 -9.86
C LEU A 193 -0.13 -7.38 -9.61
N THR A 194 -1.27 -7.01 -9.04
CA THR A 194 -2.40 -7.92 -8.85
C THR A 194 -3.45 -7.74 -9.93
N TYR A 195 -4.04 -8.87 -10.31
CA TYR A 195 -5.02 -8.95 -11.39
C TYR A 195 -6.40 -9.30 -10.87
N ASN A 196 -7.38 -8.44 -11.14
CA ASN A 196 -8.75 -8.65 -10.69
C ASN A 196 -9.44 -9.82 -11.41
N SER A 197 -9.40 -9.86 -12.75
CA SER A 197 -10.30 -10.74 -13.52
C SER A 197 -9.93 -12.23 -13.47
N ASN A 198 -8.65 -12.56 -13.30
CA ASN A 198 -8.12 -13.91 -13.49
C ASN A 198 -7.23 -14.42 -12.34
N GLY A 199 -7.22 -13.73 -11.20
CA GLY A 199 -6.51 -14.17 -10.00
C GLY A 199 -5.01 -14.38 -10.24
N LYS A 200 -4.34 -13.36 -10.77
CA LYS A 200 -2.90 -13.40 -11.04
C LYS A 200 -2.14 -12.38 -10.21
N LEU A 201 -0.92 -12.76 -9.85
CA LEU A 201 0.12 -11.87 -9.38
C LEU A 201 1.24 -11.90 -10.42
N LEU A 202 1.61 -10.74 -10.94
CA LEU A 202 2.79 -10.57 -11.77
C LEU A 202 3.92 -9.96 -10.96
N THR A 203 5.13 -10.42 -11.21
CA THR A 203 6.35 -9.75 -10.77
C THR A 203 7.03 -9.14 -11.99
N LEU A 204 7.28 -7.85 -11.93
CA LEU A 204 8.04 -7.09 -12.91
C LEU A 204 9.39 -6.67 -12.33
N THR A 205 10.37 -6.50 -13.20
CA THR A 205 11.55 -5.68 -12.92
C THR A 205 11.19 -4.18 -12.90
N ARG A 206 12.14 -3.35 -12.44
CA ARG A 206 12.01 -1.89 -12.43
C ARG A 206 11.74 -1.27 -13.82
N ASP A 207 12.22 -1.90 -14.88
CA ASP A 207 12.01 -1.49 -16.27
C ASP A 207 10.71 -2.06 -16.89
N GLY A 208 9.92 -2.83 -16.13
CA GLY A 208 8.61 -3.32 -16.55
C GLY A 208 8.60 -4.70 -17.20
N LYS A 209 9.73 -5.41 -17.21
CA LYS A 209 9.82 -6.77 -17.76
C LYS A 209 9.21 -7.77 -16.78
N VAL A 210 8.28 -8.60 -17.25
CA VAL A 210 7.71 -9.70 -16.46
C VAL A 210 8.77 -10.76 -16.18
N THR A 211 8.97 -11.10 -14.90
CA THR A 211 9.92 -12.14 -14.46
C THR A 211 9.24 -13.32 -13.80
N ALA A 212 8.03 -13.13 -13.25
CA ALA A 212 7.25 -14.21 -12.67
C ALA A 212 5.75 -13.98 -12.85
N THR A 213 4.99 -15.07 -12.79
CA THR A 213 3.54 -15.06 -12.78
C THR A 213 3.06 -16.17 -11.86
N LEU A 214 2.35 -15.79 -10.80
CA LEU A 214 1.66 -16.71 -9.92
C LEU A 214 0.15 -16.62 -10.21
N LYS A 215 -0.49 -17.78 -10.38
CA LYS A 215 -1.95 -17.87 -10.56
C LYS A 215 -2.55 -18.55 -9.34
N ASP A 216 -3.55 -17.92 -8.75
CA ASP A 216 -4.37 -18.51 -7.70
C ASP A 216 -5.80 -17.97 -7.88
N PRO A 217 -6.82 -18.83 -8.11
CA PRO A 217 -8.21 -18.39 -8.18
C PRO A 217 -8.66 -17.56 -6.96
N ALA A 218 -8.05 -17.79 -5.79
CA ALA A 218 -8.36 -17.02 -4.60
C ALA A 218 -7.92 -15.57 -4.69
N PHE A 219 -6.96 -15.20 -5.55
CA PHE A 219 -6.56 -13.80 -5.77
C PHE A 219 -7.64 -12.95 -6.43
N LYS A 220 -8.69 -13.54 -6.99
CA LYS A 220 -9.79 -12.81 -7.62
C LYS A 220 -10.60 -12.08 -6.53
N PRO A 221 -10.49 -10.75 -6.38
CA PRO A 221 -11.28 -10.04 -5.40
C PRO A 221 -12.72 -9.88 -5.91
N TYR A 222 -13.63 -9.50 -5.02
CA TYR A 222 -15.00 -9.14 -5.42
C TYR A 222 -15.06 -7.83 -6.20
N PHE A 223 -14.13 -6.91 -5.90
CA PHE A 223 -14.06 -5.57 -6.45
C PHE A 223 -12.61 -5.19 -6.76
N PRO A 224 -12.36 -4.33 -7.76
CA PRO A 224 -11.03 -3.91 -8.16
C PRO A 224 -10.38 -3.05 -7.07
N THR A 225 -9.74 -3.66 -6.09
CA THR A 225 -9.17 -2.99 -4.92
C THR A 225 -7.65 -3.19 -4.87
N ALA A 226 -6.96 -2.33 -4.12
CA ALA A 226 -5.54 -2.50 -3.85
C ALA A 226 -5.34 -3.63 -2.83
N ASN A 227 -5.31 -4.85 -3.34
CA ASN A 227 -5.29 -6.08 -2.57
C ASN A 227 -3.86 -6.61 -2.35
N ILE A 228 -2.88 -5.73 -2.16
CA ILE A 228 -1.48 -6.11 -2.00
C ILE A 228 -0.78 -5.21 -1.00
N HIS A 229 0.02 -5.81 -0.12
CA HIS A 229 0.95 -5.11 0.76
C HIS A 229 2.32 -5.78 0.70
N VAL A 230 3.36 -4.95 0.59
CA VAL A 230 4.75 -5.39 0.65
C VAL A 230 5.34 -4.78 1.91
N ALA A 231 5.73 -5.63 2.85
CA ALA A 231 6.35 -5.20 4.09
C ALA A 231 7.80 -4.71 3.85
N THR A 232 8.39 -4.01 4.82
CA THR A 232 9.77 -3.50 4.73
C THR A 232 10.81 -4.63 4.71
N SER A 233 10.51 -5.80 5.26
CA SER A 233 11.33 -7.01 5.05
C SER A 233 11.24 -7.58 3.63
N GLY A 234 10.23 -7.20 2.86
CA GLY A 234 9.92 -7.80 1.56
C GLY A 234 8.87 -8.92 1.63
N GLN A 235 8.30 -9.20 2.81
CA GLN A 235 7.15 -10.09 2.94
C GLN A 235 5.97 -9.57 2.12
N LEU A 236 5.42 -10.43 1.28
CA LEU A 236 4.36 -10.08 0.35
C LEU A 236 3.03 -10.71 0.80
N PHE A 237 2.05 -9.85 1.06
CA PHE A 237 0.68 -10.25 1.39
C PHE A 237 -0.24 -9.85 0.24
N VAL A 238 -0.87 -10.84 -0.38
CA VAL A 238 -1.83 -10.63 -1.45
C VAL A 238 -3.19 -11.08 -0.97
N PHE A 239 -4.12 -10.15 -0.97
CA PHE A 239 -5.46 -10.38 -0.52
C PHE A 239 -6.38 -10.83 -1.66
N GLY A 240 -7.29 -11.75 -1.36
CA GLY A 240 -8.12 -12.43 -2.33
C GLY A 240 -9.61 -12.24 -2.13
N HIS A 241 -10.39 -13.29 -2.31
CA HIS A 241 -11.81 -13.28 -1.96
C HIS A 241 -12.04 -13.58 -0.47
N LYS A 242 -11.51 -14.70 0.02
CA LYS A 242 -11.73 -15.21 1.41
C LYS A 242 -10.43 -15.55 2.15
N ALA A 243 -9.31 -15.07 1.64
CA ALA A 243 -8.01 -15.41 2.19
C ALA A 243 -6.96 -14.37 1.83
N ILE A 244 -6.00 -14.21 2.73
CA ILE A 244 -4.73 -13.54 2.48
C ILE A 244 -3.73 -14.64 2.12
N ARG A 245 -3.00 -14.48 1.03
CA ARG A 245 -1.82 -15.30 0.73
C ARG A 245 -0.58 -14.56 1.18
N GLN A 246 0.26 -15.26 1.92
CA GLN A 246 1.64 -14.88 2.03
C GLN A 246 2.39 -15.50 0.85
N VAL A 247 3.06 -14.66 0.07
CA VAL A 247 3.79 -15.05 -1.14
C VAL A 247 5.27 -14.78 -0.89
N ASP A 248 6.12 -15.58 -1.51
CA ASP A 248 7.57 -15.39 -1.47
C ASP A 248 8.00 -14.07 -2.14
N ILE A 249 9.22 -13.63 -1.83
CA ILE A 249 9.76 -12.36 -2.37
C ILE A 249 9.89 -12.37 -3.91
N VAL A 250 9.98 -13.55 -4.54
CA VAL A 250 10.00 -13.66 -6.01
C VAL A 250 8.60 -13.43 -6.60
N GLY A 251 7.54 -13.66 -5.82
CA GLY A 251 6.16 -13.53 -6.26
C GLY A 251 5.69 -14.72 -7.10
N ASN A 252 6.29 -15.91 -6.89
CA ASN A 252 6.00 -17.11 -7.68
C ASN A 252 5.53 -18.31 -6.84
N THR A 253 5.63 -18.24 -5.50
CA THR A 253 5.29 -19.33 -4.60
C THR A 253 4.44 -18.84 -3.45
N ILE A 254 3.33 -19.54 -3.17
CA ILE A 254 2.51 -19.29 -1.97
C ILE A 254 3.20 -19.98 -0.79
N LEU A 255 3.57 -19.19 0.22
CA LEU A 255 4.21 -19.67 1.44
C LEU A 255 3.19 -20.05 2.51
N ASN A 256 2.13 -19.27 2.62
CA ASN A 256 1.06 -19.53 3.57
C ASN A 256 -0.30 -19.02 3.07
N THR A 257 -1.36 -19.62 3.60
CA THR A 257 -2.73 -19.19 3.42
C THR A 257 -3.34 -18.85 4.77
N ILE A 258 -3.80 -17.61 4.88
CA ILE A 258 -4.50 -17.10 6.03
C ILE A 258 -5.97 -16.96 5.63
N SER A 259 -6.82 -17.86 6.10
CA SER A 259 -8.26 -17.79 5.87
C SER A 259 -8.85 -16.61 6.63
N VAL A 260 -9.61 -15.77 5.93
CA VAL A 260 -10.35 -14.67 6.55
C VAL A 260 -11.82 -14.79 6.20
N ASP A 261 -12.65 -14.97 7.22
CA ASP A 261 -14.10 -14.94 7.07
C ASP A 261 -14.60 -13.50 7.21
N ILE A 262 -14.37 -12.72 6.15
CA ILE A 262 -14.67 -11.28 6.10
C ILE A 262 -15.47 -11.01 4.81
N PRO A 263 -16.59 -10.27 4.87
CA PRO A 263 -17.35 -9.90 3.69
C PRO A 263 -16.71 -8.71 2.95
N TYR A 264 -16.49 -8.85 1.64
CA TYR A 264 -15.90 -7.81 0.77
C TYR A 264 -14.62 -7.11 1.30
N PRO A 265 -13.61 -7.87 1.73
CA PRO A 265 -12.30 -7.33 2.05
C PRO A 265 -11.63 -6.66 0.85
N ALA A 266 -10.89 -5.59 1.12
CA ALA A 266 -10.48 -4.60 0.13
C ALA A 266 -9.07 -4.04 0.34
N SER A 267 -8.52 -4.15 1.54
CA SER A 267 -7.14 -3.76 1.81
C SER A 267 -6.51 -4.66 2.86
N VAL A 268 -5.19 -4.78 2.78
CA VAL A 268 -4.37 -5.51 3.73
C VAL A 268 -3.16 -4.65 4.08
N PHE A 269 -2.76 -4.65 5.34
CA PHE A 269 -1.55 -3.97 5.80
C PHE A 269 -0.90 -4.80 6.89
N PHE A 270 0.39 -5.07 6.76
CA PHE A 270 1.17 -5.79 7.77
C PHE A 270 2.13 -4.82 8.46
N ASN A 271 1.93 -4.61 9.75
CA ASN A 271 2.84 -3.89 10.62
C ASN A 271 3.85 -4.87 11.20
N GLU A 272 5.10 -4.77 10.74
CA GLU A 272 6.16 -5.69 11.15
C GLU A 272 6.64 -5.47 12.58
N GLU A 273 6.67 -4.21 13.01
CA GLU A 273 7.10 -3.81 14.35
C GLU A 273 6.17 -4.40 15.42
N THR A 274 4.86 -4.27 15.19
CA THR A 274 3.85 -4.77 16.14
C THR A 274 3.37 -6.19 15.83
N ARG A 275 3.82 -6.77 14.71
CA ARG A 275 3.42 -8.11 14.23
C ARG A 275 1.90 -8.24 14.06
N ARG A 276 1.27 -7.18 13.56
CA ARG A 276 -0.19 -7.10 13.36
C ARG A 276 -0.53 -7.05 11.88
N LEU A 277 -1.51 -7.86 11.49
CA LEU A 277 -2.06 -7.87 10.13
C LEU A 277 -3.44 -7.23 10.15
N LEU A 278 -3.58 -6.07 9.52
CA LEU A 278 -4.82 -5.32 9.42
C LEU A 278 -5.51 -5.61 8.10
N VAL A 279 -6.84 -5.75 8.15
CA VAL A 279 -7.69 -5.94 6.98
C VAL A 279 -8.81 -4.92 6.97
N GLY A 280 -8.89 -4.15 5.89
CA GLY A 280 -10.02 -3.27 5.59
C GLY A 280 -11.03 -3.97 4.70
N PHE A 281 -12.31 -3.70 4.93
CA PHE A 281 -13.41 -4.33 4.21
C PHE A 281 -14.64 -3.43 4.14
N LEU A 282 -15.71 -3.90 3.48
CA LEU A 282 -17.01 -3.23 3.49
C LEU A 282 -17.71 -3.44 4.84
N GLY A 283 -17.47 -2.53 5.76
CA GLY A 283 -17.84 -2.63 7.18
C GLY A 283 -17.60 -1.30 7.89
N HIS A 284 -18.27 -1.08 9.03
CA HIS A 284 -17.93 0.02 9.93
C HIS A 284 -16.63 -0.22 10.72
N ASN A 285 -15.96 -1.35 10.48
CA ASN A 285 -14.81 -1.80 11.24
C ASN A 285 -13.59 -2.03 10.33
N ILE A 286 -12.42 -2.06 10.96
CA ILE A 286 -11.25 -2.80 10.47
C ILE A 286 -11.05 -4.05 11.34
N ILE A 287 -10.38 -5.06 10.80
CA ILE A 287 -10.02 -6.26 11.55
C ILE A 287 -8.52 -6.28 11.76
N GLU A 288 -8.10 -6.55 12.99
CA GLU A 288 -6.72 -6.84 13.34
C GLU A 288 -6.57 -8.33 13.60
N PHE A 289 -5.50 -8.90 13.05
CA PHE A 289 -5.02 -10.21 13.43
C PHE A 289 -3.67 -10.06 14.13
N GLN A 290 -3.59 -10.56 15.36
CA GLN A 290 -2.30 -10.75 16.02
C GLN A 290 -1.60 -11.92 15.37
N THR A 291 -0.31 -11.76 15.06
CA THR A 291 0.45 -12.77 14.35
C THR A 291 1.68 -13.23 15.12
N LYS A 292 2.00 -14.52 14.98
CA LYS A 292 3.30 -15.07 15.37
C LYS A 292 4.07 -15.55 14.16
N THR A 293 5.36 -15.75 14.35
CA THR A 293 6.16 -16.46 13.36
C THR A 293 6.11 -17.96 13.61
N VAL A 294 5.96 -18.75 12.55
CA VAL A 294 6.21 -20.20 12.58
C VAL A 294 7.71 -20.46 12.35
N PRO A 295 8.40 -21.22 13.22
CA PRO A 295 9.76 -21.67 12.95
C PRO A 295 9.81 -22.49 11.65
N THR A 296 10.78 -22.22 10.79
CA THR A 296 11.08 -23.08 9.65
C THR A 296 11.80 -24.32 10.15
N CYS A 297 11.18 -25.49 10.00
CA CYS A 297 11.82 -26.78 10.28
C CYS A 297 12.88 -27.12 9.24
#